data_AF-A0A3D3DF80-F1
#
_entry.id   AF-A0A3D3DF80-F1
#
_cell.length_a   1.000
_cell.length_b   1.000
_cell.length_c   1.000
_cell.angle_alpha   90.00
_cell.angle_beta   90.00
_cell.angle_gamma   90.00
#
_symmetry.space_group_name_H-M   'P 1'
#
loop_
_entity.id
_entity.type
_entity.pdbx_description
1 polymer ?
#
loop_
_entity_poly.entity_id
_entity_poly.type
_entity_poly.pdbx_seq_one_letter_code
_entity_poly.pdbx_strand_id
1 'polypeptide(L)'
;MTELLVALAILMGTLLPLAYAFAAEHRLARACYQRAVALEIVDGEMEVLLAGGGRAFGPGTYDYPVHARAATNLPAGRFILTVQPGKLRLQWRPEPKKHGGSVVREAVFP
;
A
#
# COMPACT_ATOMS: atom_id res chain seq x y z
N MET A 1 -16.83 -25.77 -41.29
CA MET A 1 -17.61 -25.08 -40.23
C MET A 1 -17.33 -25.68 -38.86
N THR A 2 -17.50 -27.00 -38.69
CA THR A 2 -17.24 -27.72 -37.42
C THR A 2 -15.79 -27.61 -36.94
N GLU A 3 -14.81 -27.81 -37.82
CA GLU A 3 -13.38 -27.72 -37.45
C GLU A 3 -12.98 -26.33 -36.94
N LEU A 4 -13.51 -25.27 -37.56
CA LEU A 4 -13.29 -23.89 -37.12
C LEU A 4 -13.87 -23.65 -35.72
N LEU A 5 -15.08 -24.16 -35.45
CA LEU A 5 -15.72 -24.05 -34.14
C LEU A 5 -14.94 -24.80 -33.06
N VAL A 6 -14.44 -25.99 -33.37
CA VAL A 6 -13.61 -26.78 -32.45
C VAL A 6 -12.29 -26.07 -32.16
N ALA A 7 -11.61 -25.54 -33.19
CA ALA A 7 -10.38 -24.79 -33.03
C ALA A 7 -10.59 -23.53 -32.16
N LEU A 8 -11.68 -22.80 -32.38
CA LEU A 8 -12.03 -21.62 -31.59
C LEU A 8 -12.36 -21.99 -30.14
N ALA A 9 -13.06 -23.10 -29.91
CA ALA A 9 -13.38 -23.58 -28.57
C ALA A 9 -12.12 -23.93 -27.77
N ILE A 10 -11.15 -24.61 -28.40
CA ILE A 10 -9.86 -24.93 -27.78
C ILE A 10 -9.07 -23.64 -27.51
N LEU A 11 -9.05 -22.70 -28.47
CA LEU A 11 -8.36 -21.42 -28.31
C LEU A 11 -8.97 -20.62 -27.14
N MET A 12 -10.28 -20.48 -27.09
CA MET A 12 -10.96 -19.76 -26.00
C MET A 12 -10.79 -20.48 -24.66
N GLY A 13 -10.89 -21.82 -24.66
CA GLY A 13 -10.70 -22.65 -23.48
C GLY A 13 -9.30 -22.53 -22.87
N THR A 14 -8.29 -22.20 -23.67
CA THR A 14 -6.91 -21.98 -23.20
C THR A 14 -6.62 -20.52 -22.88
N LEU A 15 -7.10 -19.57 -23.69
CA LEU A 15 -6.81 -18.14 -23.50
C LEU A 15 -7.55 -17.53 -22.31
N LEU A 16 -8.80 -17.93 -22.04
CA LEU A 16 -9.58 -17.38 -20.93
C LEU A 16 -8.96 -17.62 -19.55
N PRO A 17 -8.61 -18.86 -19.15
CA PRO A 17 -7.98 -19.10 -17.85
C PRO A 17 -6.60 -18.43 -17.76
N LEU A 18 -5.85 -18.39 -18.87
CA LEU A 18 -4.55 -17.71 -18.92
C LEU A 18 -4.69 -16.20 -18.70
N ALA A 19 -5.62 -15.55 -19.40
CA ALA A 19 -5.89 -14.12 -19.23
C ALA A 19 -6.34 -13.80 -17.80
N TYR A 20 -7.18 -14.66 -17.21
CA TYR A 20 -7.59 -14.51 -15.82
C TYR A 20 -6.41 -14.62 -14.85
N ALA A 21 -5.52 -15.60 -15.03
CA ALA A 21 -4.33 -15.78 -14.19
C ALA A 21 -3.41 -14.55 -14.26
N PHE A 22 -3.10 -14.06 -15.46
CA PHE A 22 -2.30 -12.84 -15.64
C PHE A 22 -2.94 -11.61 -15.00
N ALA A 23 -4.25 -11.42 -15.17
CA ALA A 23 -4.95 -10.30 -14.54
C ALA A 23 -4.91 -10.37 -13.00
N ALA A 24 -4.98 -11.58 -12.44
CA ALA A 24 -4.87 -11.80 -11.00
C ALA A 24 -3.45 -11.52 -10.48
N GLU A 25 -2.42 -12.01 -11.17
CA GLU A 25 -1.01 -11.77 -10.83
C GLU A 25 -0.63 -10.30 -10.97
N HIS A 26 -1.05 -9.64 -12.05
CA HIS A 26 -0.79 -8.21 -12.24
C HIS A 26 -1.38 -7.37 -11.11
N ARG A 27 -2.61 -7.69 -10.69
CA ARG A 27 -3.25 -7.05 -9.53
C ARG A 27 -2.47 -7.30 -8.24
N LEU A 28 -2.00 -8.52 -8.01
CA LEU A 28 -1.17 -8.86 -6.85
C LEU A 28 0.14 -8.07 -6.86
N ALA A 29 0.85 -8.07 -7.99
CA ALA A 29 2.12 -7.35 -8.16
C ALA A 29 1.94 -5.85 -7.89
N ARG A 30 0.87 -5.25 -8.42
CA ARG A 30 0.53 -3.85 -8.14
C ARG A 30 0.28 -3.59 -6.65
N ALA A 31 -0.43 -4.49 -5.97
CA ALA A 31 -0.67 -4.37 -4.54
C ALA A 31 0.65 -4.50 -3.74
N CYS A 32 1.52 -5.45 -4.08
CA CYS A 32 2.84 -5.62 -3.45
C CYS A 32 3.71 -4.37 -3.64
N TYR A 33 3.75 -3.83 -4.85
CA TYR A 33 4.47 -2.58 -5.15
C TYR A 33 3.95 -1.42 -4.28
N GLN A 34 2.64 -1.22 -4.24
CA GLN A 34 2.02 -0.17 -3.41
C GLN A 34 2.33 -0.36 -1.92
N ARG A 35 2.31 -1.61 -1.43
CA ARG A 35 2.67 -1.92 -0.05
C ARG A 35 4.14 -1.60 0.24
N ALA A 36 5.05 -1.94 -0.67
CA ALA A 36 6.47 -1.65 -0.54
C ALA A 36 6.74 -0.13 -0.50
N VAL A 37 6.10 0.64 -1.39
CA VAL A 37 6.18 2.10 -1.37
C VAL A 37 5.65 2.67 -0.05
N ALA A 38 4.51 2.17 0.45
CA ALA A 38 3.97 2.62 1.73
C ALA A 38 4.88 2.24 2.91
N LEU A 39 5.52 1.07 2.88
CA LEU A 39 6.53 0.66 3.87
C LEU A 39 7.69 1.65 3.90
N GLU A 40 8.28 1.94 2.75
CA GLU A 40 9.44 2.84 2.65
C GLU A 40 9.11 4.26 3.16
N ILE A 41 7.94 4.79 2.78
CA ILE A 41 7.52 6.13 3.23
C ILE A 41 7.29 6.12 4.74
N VAL A 42 6.57 5.13 5.27
CA VAL A 42 6.31 5.07 6.72
C VAL A 42 7.61 4.90 7.51
N ASP A 43 8.56 4.09 7.02
CA ASP A 43 9.87 3.92 7.67
C ASP A 43 10.65 5.24 7.69
N GLY A 44 10.80 5.89 6.54
CA GLY A 44 11.57 7.14 6.45
C GLY A 44 10.95 8.28 7.26
N GLU A 45 9.63 8.43 7.25
CA GLU A 45 8.94 9.44 8.07
C GLU A 45 9.04 9.10 9.57
N MET A 46 9.05 7.81 9.93
CA MET A 46 9.27 7.37 11.32
C MET A 46 10.68 7.73 11.83
N GLU A 47 11.71 7.63 10.98
CA GLU A 47 13.07 8.08 11.31
C GLU A 47 13.10 9.59 11.61
N VAL A 48 12.44 10.40 10.78
CA VAL A 48 12.33 11.85 10.99
C VAL A 48 11.61 12.18 12.30
N LEU A 49 10.52 11.46 12.59
CA LEU A 49 9.78 11.63 13.85
C LEU A 49 10.65 11.29 15.06
N LEU A 50 11.42 10.20 15.02
CA LEU A 50 12.34 9.80 16.10
C LEU A 50 13.52 10.75 16.26
N ALA A 51 14.00 11.35 15.18
CA ALA A 51 15.09 12.33 15.20
C ALA A 51 14.70 13.67 15.85
N GLY A 52 13.43 13.84 16.27
CA GLY A 52 12.95 15.01 16.98
C GLY A 52 11.69 15.63 16.36
N GLY A 53 11.31 15.24 15.14
CA GLY A 53 10.07 15.71 14.51
C GLY A 53 8.81 15.39 15.32
N GLY A 54 8.83 14.28 16.09
CA GLY A 54 7.75 13.87 16.97
C GLY A 54 7.48 14.86 18.11
N ARG A 55 8.45 15.68 18.51
CA ARG A 55 8.31 16.67 19.60
C ARG A 55 7.34 17.80 19.26
N ALA A 56 7.05 18.02 17.97
CA ALA A 56 6.08 19.02 17.51
C ALA A 56 4.63 18.59 17.78
N PHE A 57 4.39 17.34 18.17
CA PHE A 57 3.06 16.78 18.37
C PHE A 57 2.79 16.50 19.85
N GLY A 58 1.63 16.93 20.33
CA GLY A 58 1.11 16.48 21.63
C GLY A 58 0.52 15.07 21.55
N PRO A 59 0.14 14.46 22.68
CA PRO A 59 -0.61 13.21 22.68
C PRO A 59 -1.93 13.35 21.89
N GLY A 60 -2.19 12.42 20.97
CA GLY A 60 -3.35 12.52 20.09
C GLY A 60 -3.23 11.70 18.82
N THR A 61 -4.20 11.87 17.92
CA THR A 61 -4.17 11.30 16.57
C THR A 61 -4.31 12.42 15.54
N TYR A 62 -3.43 12.43 14.55
CA TYR A 62 -3.31 13.49 13.56
C TYR A 62 -3.28 12.91 12.15
N ASP A 63 -3.93 13.57 11.20
CA ASP A 63 -3.66 13.36 9.79
C ASP A 63 -2.26 13.91 9.50
N TYR A 64 -1.37 13.05 9.02
CA TYR A 64 0.06 13.33 8.89
C TYR A 64 0.42 13.63 7.42
N PRO A 65 0.86 14.85 7.08
CA PRO A 65 1.27 15.18 5.73
C PRO A 65 2.67 14.62 5.43
N VAL A 66 2.74 13.67 4.50
CA VAL A 66 4.02 13.15 4.01
C VAL A 66 4.51 13.99 2.83
N HIS A 67 5.82 14.19 2.72
CA HIS A 67 6.44 14.98 1.65
C HIS A 67 7.15 14.12 0.60
N ALA A 68 7.16 12.80 0.80
CA ALA A 68 7.80 11.86 -0.11
C ALA A 68 7.12 11.87 -1.50
N ARG A 69 7.89 12.18 -2.55
CA ARG A 69 7.42 12.15 -3.95
C ARG A 69 6.84 10.78 -4.34
N ALA A 70 7.36 9.70 -3.74
CA ALA A 70 6.88 8.34 -3.95
C ALA A 70 5.41 8.14 -3.55
N ALA A 71 4.83 9.01 -2.71
CA ALA A 71 3.41 8.98 -2.36
C ALA A 71 2.47 9.09 -3.57
N THR A 72 2.93 9.69 -4.68
CA THR A 72 2.20 9.74 -5.96
C THR A 72 1.95 8.35 -6.58
N ASN A 73 2.68 7.33 -6.14
CA ASN A 73 2.50 5.93 -6.56
C ASN A 73 1.50 5.15 -5.71
N LEU A 74 1.05 5.73 -4.59
CA LEU A 74 0.06 5.12 -3.72
C LEU A 74 -1.35 5.40 -4.23
N PRO A 75 -2.33 4.52 -3.94
CA PRO A 75 -3.74 4.84 -4.13
C PRO A 75 -4.15 5.98 -3.19
N ALA A 76 -5.34 6.54 -3.39
CA ALA A 76 -5.94 7.47 -2.42
C ALA A 76 -5.95 6.86 -1.01
N GLY A 77 -5.60 7.66 -0.02
CA GLY A 77 -5.42 7.20 1.36
C GLY A 77 -4.82 8.29 2.23
N ARG A 78 -4.61 7.97 3.51
CA ARG A 78 -4.09 8.93 4.49
C ARG A 78 -3.03 8.29 5.36
N PHE A 79 -2.05 9.11 5.75
CA PHE A 79 -1.12 8.78 6.81
C PHE A 79 -1.66 9.34 8.12
N ILE A 80 -1.63 8.52 9.16
CA ILE A 80 -2.20 8.83 10.47
C ILE A 80 -1.10 8.62 11.49
N LEU A 81 -0.77 9.70 12.20
CA LEU A 81 0.17 9.67 13.31
C LEU A 81 -0.62 9.60 14.62
N THR A 82 -0.38 8.58 15.41
CA THR A 82 -0.87 8.47 16.79
C THR A 82 0.31 8.65 17.74
N VAL A 83 0.19 9.63 18.63
CA VAL A 83 1.18 9.96 19.66
C VAL A 83 0.60 9.58 21.02
N GLN A 84 1.29 8.69 21.71
CA GLN A 84 1.01 8.29 23.08
C GLN A 84 2.25 8.58 23.94
N PRO A 85 2.09 8.66 25.28
CA PRO A 85 3.25 8.80 26.16
C PRO A 85 4.28 7.69 25.91
N GLY A 86 5.49 8.07 25.49
CA GLY A 86 6.60 7.15 25.19
C GLY A 86 6.40 6.28 23.93
N LYS A 87 5.36 6.49 23.13
CA LYS A 87 5.08 5.67 21.95
C LYS A 87 4.55 6.49 20.79
N LEU A 88 5.14 6.28 19.61
CA LEU A 88 4.68 6.82 18.34
C LEU A 88 4.22 5.68 17.44
N ARG A 89 3.13 5.92 16.71
CA ARG A 89 2.58 5.00 15.71
C ARG A 89 2.24 5.76 14.46
N LEU A 90 2.92 5.45 13.36
CA LEU A 90 2.61 5.99 12.04
C LEU A 90 1.95 4.90 11.19
N GLN A 91 0.78 5.23 10.62
CA GLN A 91 -0.01 4.30 9.83
C GLN A 91 -0.36 4.88 8.46
N TRP A 92 -0.04 4.15 7.39
CA TRP A 92 -0.69 4.31 6.10
C TRP A 92 -2.03 3.56 6.07
N ARG A 93 -3.10 4.26 5.67
CA ARG A 93 -4.44 3.68 5.48
C ARG A 93 -4.95 4.00 4.07
N PRO A 94 -5.00 3.01 3.16
CA PRO A 94 -5.62 3.20 1.85
C PRO A 94 -7.15 3.32 1.99
N GLU A 95 -7.77 4.17 1.17
CA GLU A 95 -9.24 4.25 1.08
C GLU A 95 -9.82 3.08 0.26
N PRO A 96 -9.24 2.70 -0.90
CA PRO A 96 -9.73 1.56 -1.66
C PRO A 96 -9.33 0.22 -1.02
N LYS A 97 -10.28 -0.71 -0.94
CA LYS A 97 -9.98 -2.11 -0.58
C LYS A 97 -9.10 -2.75 -1.67
N LYS A 98 -8.29 -3.75 -1.29
CA LYS A 98 -7.41 -4.55 -2.19
C LYS A 98 -6.20 -3.83 -2.82
N HIS A 99 -5.78 -2.67 -2.29
CA HIS A 99 -4.62 -1.93 -2.80
C HIS A 99 -3.52 -1.83 -1.74
N GLY A 100 -2.58 -2.79 -1.75
CA GLY A 100 -1.40 -2.82 -0.87
C GLY A 100 -1.65 -3.01 0.63
N GLY A 101 -2.85 -2.74 1.12
CA GLY A 101 -3.22 -2.86 2.54
C GLY A 101 -2.67 -1.71 3.39
N SER A 102 -3.05 -1.71 4.67
CA SER A 102 -2.48 -0.75 5.62
C SER A 102 -1.08 -1.14 6.03
N VAL A 103 -0.23 -0.14 6.23
CA VAL A 103 1.11 -0.30 6.79
C VAL A 103 1.15 0.46 8.10
N VAL A 104 1.74 -0.15 9.13
CA VAL A 104 1.85 0.44 10.47
C VAL A 104 3.28 0.25 10.94
N ARG A 105 3.88 1.33 11.45
CA ARG A 105 5.10 1.28 12.25
C ARG A 105 4.84 1.88 13.61
N GLU A 106 5.47 1.28 14.61
CA GLU A 106 5.41 1.73 16.00
C GLU A 106 6.83 1.82 16.53
N ALA A 107 7.10 2.85 17.31
CA ALA A 107 8.39 3.05 17.95
C ALA A 107 8.20 3.62 19.36
N VAL A 108 9.12 3.27 20.24
CA VAL A 108 9.25 3.86 21.57
C VAL A 108 10.24 5.01 21.46
N PHE A 109 9.90 6.16 22.03
CA PHE A 109 10.80 7.31 22.09
C PHE A 109 11.10 7.66 23.56
N PRO A 110 12.35 8.06 23.88
CA PRO A 110 12.77 8.38 25.24
C PRO A 110 12.22 9.71 25.75
#